data_AF-A0A966BGY7-F1
#
_entry.id   AF-A0A966BGY7-F1
#
_cell.length_a   1.000
_cell.length_b   1.000
_cell.length_c   1.000
_cell.angle_alpha   90.00
_cell.angle_beta   90.00
_cell.angle_gamma   90.00
#
_symmetry.space_group_name_H-M   'P 1'
#
loop_
_entity.id
_entity.type
_entity.pdbx_description
1 polymer ?
#
loop_
_entity_poly.entity_id
_entity_poly.type
_entity_poly.pdbx_seq_one_letter_code
_entity_poly.pdbx_strand_id
1 'polypeptide(L)'
;MIKSEFLMKRIVFELPTGHDIPGGWLRVRDEGDKITMSLKVVDGNKIENQKEIQIVIDNFSEGVSLLENLGAKRKAFQESRRELWLLYDVEITIDNGYISSHMLRLKKKTISL
;
A
#
# COMPACT_ATOMS: atom_id res chain seq x y z
N MET A 1 0.53 14.51 17.62
CA MET A 1 0.56 13.11 17.13
C MET A 1 -0.86 12.71 16.75
N ILE A 2 -1.05 12.03 15.61
CA ILE A 2 -2.38 11.57 15.15
C ILE A 2 -2.63 10.12 15.57
N LYS A 3 -1.65 9.24 15.32
CA LYS A 3 -1.73 7.81 15.64
C LYS A 3 -0.35 7.34 16.08
N SER A 4 -0.29 6.70 17.25
CA SER A 4 0.92 6.04 17.76
C SER A 4 1.34 4.89 16.83
N GLU A 5 2.56 4.38 17.00
CA GLU A 5 3.10 3.30 16.17
C GLU A 5 2.13 2.13 16.02
N PHE A 6 1.86 1.72 14.78
CA PHE A 6 1.04 0.54 14.47
C PHE A 6 1.71 -0.33 13.40
N LEU A 7 1.48 -1.64 13.49
CA LEU A 7 1.98 -2.61 12.53
C LEU A 7 1.15 -2.57 11.26
N MET A 8 1.83 -2.57 10.12
CA MET A 8 1.24 -2.79 8.81
C MET A 8 1.87 -4.02 8.18
N LYS A 9 1.06 -4.81 7.49
CA LYS A 9 1.52 -5.94 6.68
C LYS A 9 0.98 -5.83 5.26
N ARG A 10 1.77 -6.29 4.29
CA ARG A 10 1.36 -6.31 2.88
C ARG A 10 1.90 -7.52 2.17
N ILE A 11 1.12 -8.03 1.22
CA ILE A 11 1.58 -8.98 0.22
C ILE A 11 1.44 -8.32 -1.14
N VAL A 12 2.51 -8.35 -1.92
CA VAL A 12 2.53 -7.92 -3.32
C VAL A 12 2.44 -9.16 -4.20
N PHE A 13 1.65 -9.06 -5.26
CA PHE A 13 1.49 -10.11 -6.26
C PHE A 13 1.78 -9.57 -7.65
N GLU A 14 2.31 -10.44 -8.50
CA GLU A 14 2.31 -10.24 -9.94
C GLU A 14 0.92 -10.57 -10.50
N LEU A 15 0.56 -9.94 -11.61
CA LEU A 15 -0.71 -10.22 -12.27
C LEU A 15 -0.72 -11.66 -12.82
N PRO A 16 -1.92 -12.27 -13.01
CA PRO A 16 -2.03 -13.56 -13.66
C PRO A 16 -1.38 -13.54 -15.05
N THR A 17 -0.72 -14.65 -15.41
CA THR A 17 -0.05 -14.81 -16.70
C THR A 17 -1.03 -14.52 -17.84
N GLY A 18 -0.66 -13.64 -18.78
CA GLY A 18 -1.51 -13.26 -19.91
C GLY A 18 -2.45 -12.07 -19.63
N HIS A 19 -2.47 -11.57 -18.39
CA HIS A 19 -3.14 -10.33 -17.99
C HIS A 19 -2.14 -9.28 -17.50
N ASP A 20 -0.89 -9.40 -17.95
CA ASP A 20 0.20 -8.52 -17.57
C ASP A 20 -0.09 -7.07 -17.99
N ILE A 21 0.05 -6.16 -17.04
CA ILE A 21 0.01 -4.71 -17.28
C ILE A 21 1.44 -4.22 -17.04
N PRO A 22 2.10 -3.55 -18.01
CA PRO A 22 3.43 -2.98 -17.81
C PRO A 22 3.47 -2.06 -16.57
N GLY A 23 4.42 -2.31 -15.68
CA GLY A 23 4.52 -1.58 -14.41
C GLY A 23 3.35 -1.84 -13.44
N GLY A 24 2.55 -2.87 -13.69
CA GLY A 24 1.38 -3.24 -12.90
C GLY A 24 1.68 -4.26 -11.81
N TRP A 25 1.03 -4.14 -10.66
CA TRP A 25 1.05 -5.17 -9.62
C TRP A 25 -0.20 -5.09 -8.73
N LEU A 26 -0.52 -6.23 -8.10
CA LEU A 26 -1.60 -6.32 -7.13
C LEU A 26 -1.03 -6.28 -5.72
N ARG A 27 -1.84 -5.83 -4.76
CA ARG A 27 -1.43 -5.77 -3.35
C ARG A 27 -2.64 -5.96 -2.44
N VAL A 28 -2.46 -6.77 -1.41
CA VAL A 28 -3.33 -6.78 -0.21
C VAL A 28 -2.52 -6.18 0.93
N ARG A 29 -3.10 -5.20 1.63
CA ARG A 29 -2.44 -4.49 2.73
C ARG A 29 -3.39 -4.33 3.90
N ASP A 30 -2.90 -4.66 5.08
CA ASP A 30 -3.52 -4.35 6.37
C ASP A 30 -2.76 -3.17 7.00
N GLU A 31 -3.49 -2.09 7.28
CA GLU A 31 -2.98 -0.86 7.90
C GLU A 31 -3.33 -0.78 9.41
N GLY A 32 -3.77 -1.90 10.01
CA GLY A 32 -4.11 -2.04 11.42
C GLY A 32 -5.52 -1.56 11.77
N ASP A 33 -6.07 -0.60 11.03
CA ASP A 33 -7.46 -0.11 11.17
C ASP A 33 -8.35 -0.43 9.97
N LYS A 34 -7.75 -0.71 8.82
CA LYS A 34 -8.45 -1.12 7.60
C LYS A 34 -7.57 -2.04 6.76
N ILE A 35 -8.24 -2.85 5.95
CA ILE A 35 -7.58 -3.73 5.00
C ILE A 35 -7.98 -3.28 3.60
N THR A 36 -7.00 -3.22 2.71
CA THR A 36 -7.18 -2.76 1.33
C THR A 36 -6.63 -3.76 0.35
N MET A 37 -7.29 -3.86 -0.80
CA MET A 37 -6.80 -4.57 -1.97
C MET A 37 -6.72 -3.60 -3.14
N SER A 38 -5.62 -3.63 -3.89
CA SER A 38 -5.36 -2.65 -4.94
C SER A 38 -4.67 -3.22 -6.15
N LEU A 39 -5.03 -2.72 -7.33
CA LEU A 39 -4.21 -2.76 -8.54
C LEU A 39 -3.48 -1.42 -8.69
N LYS A 40 -2.16 -1.46 -8.73
CA LYS A 40 -1.32 -0.29 -9.01
C LYS A 40 -0.66 -0.44 -10.37
N VAL A 41 -0.52 0.69 -11.07
CA VAL A 41 0.21 0.78 -12.34
C VAL A 41 1.09 2.02 -12.30
N VAL A 42 2.35 1.87 -12.67
CA VAL A 42 3.28 3.00 -12.85
C VAL A 42 3.71 3.03 -14.32
N ASP A 43 3.32 4.09 -15.02
CA ASP A 43 3.56 4.28 -16.45
C ASP A 43 4.35 5.58 -16.70
N GLY A 44 5.62 5.59 -16.28
CA GLY A 44 6.51 6.74 -16.35
C GLY A 44 7.15 7.11 -15.01
N ASN A 45 7.86 8.24 -14.99
CA ASN A 45 8.71 8.65 -13.85
C ASN A 45 8.14 9.79 -13.02
N LYS A 46 6.98 10.35 -13.37
CA LYS A 46 6.36 11.43 -12.63
C LYS A 46 5.29 10.91 -11.67
N ILE A 47 4.85 11.75 -10.74
CA ILE A 47 3.88 11.36 -9.70
C ILE A 47 2.51 11.04 -10.33
N GLU A 48 2.11 11.80 -11.34
CA GLU A 48 0.85 11.61 -12.08
C GLU A 48 0.78 10.30 -12.86
N ASN A 49 1.94 9.67 -13.12
CA ASN A 49 2.02 8.38 -13.81
C ASN A 49 1.69 7.19 -12.89
N GLN A 50 1.48 7.43 -11.60
CA GLN A 50 1.10 6.39 -10.64
C GLN A 50 -0.42 6.34 -10.49
N LYS A 51 -1.04 5.28 -11.02
CA LYS A 51 -2.48 5.04 -10.94
C LYS A 51 -2.77 3.88 -9.99
N GLU A 52 -3.85 3.99 -9.23
CA GLU A 52 -4.25 2.97 -8.26
C GLU A 52 -5.78 2.84 -8.24
N ILE A 53 -6.26 1.62 -8.49
CA ILE A 53 -7.63 1.22 -8.14
C ILE A 53 -7.51 0.52 -6.79
N GLN A 54 -8.18 1.05 -5.77
CA GLN A 54 -8.14 0.52 -4.41
C GLN A 54 -9.55 0.35 -3.86
N ILE A 55 -9.78 -0.80 -3.24
CA ILE A 55 -10.98 -1.08 -2.47
C ILE A 55 -10.62 -1.42 -1.02
N VAL A 56 -11.56 -1.17 -0.12
CA VAL A 56 -11.51 -1.68 1.26
C VAL A 56 -12.14 -3.06 1.25
N ILE A 57 -11.52 -4.00 1.97
CA ILE A 57 -12.04 -5.37 2.16
C ILE A 57 -12.05 -5.69 3.65
N ASP A 58 -12.87 -6.66 4.04
CA ASP A 58 -13.08 -6.96 5.46
C ASP A 58 -12.06 -7.95 6.03
N ASN A 59 -11.39 -8.74 5.18
CA ASN A 59 -10.49 -9.81 5.60
C ASN A 59 -9.23 -9.93 4.74
N PHE A 60 -8.06 -9.88 5.39
CA PHE A 60 -6.75 -9.94 4.72
C PHE A 60 -6.48 -11.31 4.08
N SER A 61 -6.79 -12.40 4.79
CA SER A 61 -6.55 -13.77 4.32
C SER A 61 -7.45 -14.10 3.14
N GLU A 62 -8.70 -13.66 3.17
CA GLU A 62 -9.65 -13.87 2.06
C GLU A 62 -9.25 -13.06 0.82
N GLY A 63 -8.85 -11.80 0.98
CA GLY A 63 -8.34 -11.01 -0.15
C GLY A 63 -7.09 -11.62 -0.80
N VAL A 64 -6.20 -12.17 0.03
CA VAL A 64 -5.02 -12.90 -0.43
C VAL A 64 -5.42 -14.18 -1.18
N SER A 65 -6.30 -14.98 -0.59
CA SER A 65 -6.78 -16.22 -1.18
C SER A 65 -7.50 -15.97 -2.50
N LEU A 66 -8.30 -14.91 -2.59
CA LEU A 66 -8.97 -14.50 -3.82
C LEU A 66 -7.98 -14.25 -4.95
N LEU A 67 -6.92 -13.46 -4.70
CA LEU A 67 -5.92 -13.16 -5.73
C LEU A 67 -5.15 -14.42 -6.16
N GLU A 68 -4.79 -15.30 -5.22
CA GLU A 68 -4.10 -16.56 -5.54
C GLU A 68 -4.98 -17.48 -6.40
N ASN A 69 -6.26 -17.61 -6.07
CA ASN A 69 -7.20 -18.42 -6.85
C ASN A 69 -7.49 -17.83 -8.24
N LEU A 70 -7.37 -16.51 -8.41
CA LEU A 70 -7.41 -15.85 -9.72
C LEU A 70 -6.11 -16.01 -10.53
N GLY A 71 -5.10 -16.68 -9.98
CA GLY A 71 -3.83 -16.96 -10.66
C GLY A 71 -2.75 -15.90 -10.46
N ALA A 72 -2.95 -14.92 -9.57
CA ALA A 72 -1.92 -13.95 -9.21
C ALA A 72 -0.82 -14.64 -8.39
N LYS A 73 0.45 -14.35 -8.71
CA LYS A 73 1.60 -14.99 -8.05
C LYS A 73 2.13 -14.12 -6.93
N ARG A 74 2.25 -14.67 -5.71
CA ARG A 74 2.89 -13.94 -4.60
C ARG A 74 4.33 -13.58 -4.96
N LYS A 75 4.68 -12.32 -4.77
CA LYS A 75 6.01 -11.77 -5.04
C LYS A 75 6.79 -11.49 -3.76
N ALA A 76 6.14 -10.84 -2.80
CA ALA A 76 6.81 -10.44 -1.55
C ALA A 76 5.81 -10.24 -0.42
N PHE A 77 6.21 -10.65 0.78
CA PHE A 77 5.58 -10.25 2.04
C PHE A 77 6.45 -9.18 2.71
N GLN A 78 5.83 -8.14 3.26
CA GLN A 78 6.55 -7.05 3.92
C GLN A 78 5.76 -6.58 5.15
N GLU A 79 6.50 -6.36 6.23
CA GLU A 79 6.00 -5.75 7.45
C GLU A 79 6.74 -4.45 7.73
N SER A 80 6.01 -3.47 8.24
CA SER A 80 6.54 -2.17 8.61
C SER A 80 5.71 -1.58 9.73
N ARG A 81 6.34 -0.84 10.63
CA ARG A 81 5.63 -0.05 11.62
C ARG A 81 5.49 1.38 11.13
N ARG A 82 4.34 2.01 11.39
CA ARG A 82 4.09 3.40 11.00
C ARG A 82 3.60 4.23 12.16
N GLU A 83 4.08 5.46 12.21
CA GLU A 83 3.54 6.53 13.04
C GLU A 83 2.96 7.63 12.18
N LEU A 84 1.87 8.26 12.65
CA LEU A 84 1.22 9.38 11.98
C LEU A 84 1.26 10.63 12.85
N TRP A 85 1.73 11.73 12.26
CA TRP A 85 1.89 13.02 12.91
C TRP A 85 1.21 14.11 12.09
N LEU A 86 0.65 15.10 12.77
CA LEU A 86 0.15 16.33 12.15
C LEU A 86 1.07 17.46 12.62
N LEU A 87 1.69 18.14 11.67
CA LEU A 87 2.46 19.35 11.93
C LEU A 87 1.87 20.47 11.06
N TYR A 88 1.18 21.42 11.70
CA TYR A 88 0.31 22.39 11.03
C TYR A 88 -0.74 21.69 10.14
N ASP A 89 -0.73 21.93 8.83
CA ASP A 89 -1.61 21.34 7.81
C ASP A 89 -0.96 20.15 7.07
N VAL A 90 0.20 19.70 7.52
CA VAL A 90 0.97 18.63 6.86
C VAL A 90 0.86 17.33 7.66
N GLU A 91 0.41 16.28 6.97
CA GLU A 91 0.41 14.92 7.50
C GLU A 91 1.77 14.28 7.24
N ILE A 92 2.44 13.87 8.32
CA ILE A 92 3.76 13.27 8.30
C ILE A 92 3.59 11.80 8.67
N THR A 93 4.11 10.92 7.81
CA THR A 93 4.14 9.49 8.07
C THR A 93 5.58 9.01 8.18
N ILE A 94 5.92 8.37 9.29
CA ILE A 94 7.24 7.78 9.53
C ILE A 94 7.08 6.27 9.45
N ASP A 95 7.81 5.64 8.53
CA ASP A 95 7.82 4.19 8.35
C ASP A 95 9.14 3.60 8.87
N ASN A 96 9.04 2.59 9.72
CA ASN A 96 10.16 1.79 10.22
C ASN A 96 10.03 0.34 9.72
N GLY A 97 10.97 -0.09 8.88
CA GLY A 97 11.04 -1.47 8.37
C GLY A 97 12.03 -2.32 9.17
N TYR A 98 11.71 -3.61 9.37
CA TYR A 98 12.61 -4.57 10.04
C TYR A 98 13.96 -4.76 9.31
N ILE A 99 14.04 -4.38 8.04
CA ILE A 99 15.26 -4.40 7.20
C ILE A 99 15.80 -2.97 7.03
N SER A 100 16.24 -2.38 8.15
CA SER A 100 17.18 -1.24 8.26
C SER A 100 17.02 -0.03 7.33
N SER A 101 15.80 0.45 7.05
CA SER A 101 15.63 1.76 6.42
C SER A 101 14.48 2.53 7.07
N HIS A 102 14.80 3.72 7.58
CA HIS A 102 13.81 4.70 8.01
C HIS A 102 13.38 5.49 6.78
N MET A 103 12.08 5.51 6.51
CA MET A 103 11.52 6.28 5.39
C MET A 103 10.55 7.33 5.91
N LEU A 104 10.86 8.60 5.66
CA LEU A 104 9.96 9.72 5.93
C LEU A 104 9.15 10.01 4.66
N ARG A 105 7.83 10.10 4.80
CA ARG A 105 6.96 10.55 3.73
C ARG A 105 6.07 11.71 4.20
N LEU A 106 6.05 12.77 3.40
CA LEU A 106 5.24 13.97 3.62
C LEU A 106 4.07 13.98 2.65
N LYS A 107 2.85 14.21 3.16
CA LYS A 107 1.67 14.49 2.33
C LYS A 107 1.07 15.81 2.75
N LYS A 108 1.04 16.78 1.83
CA LYS A 108 0.23 17.99 1.99
C LYS A 108 -1.19 17.67 1.53
N LYS A 109 -2.17 17.76 2.44
CA LYS A 109 -3.58 17.57 2.09
C LYS A 109 -4.07 18.91 1.52
N THR A 110 -4.23 18.99 0.21
CA THR A 110 -4.86 20.17 -0.41
C THR A 110 -6.35 20.05 -0.15
N ILE A 111 -6.87 20.83 0.79
CA ILE A 111 -8.31 20.99 0.99
C ILE A 111 -8.76 21.99 -0.08
N SER A 112 -9.42 21.52 -1.13
CA SER A 112 -10.17 22.39 -2.03
C SER A 112 -11.39 22.89 -1.25
N LEU A 113 -11.48 24.21 -1.05
CA LEU A 113 -12.68 24.89 -0.58
C LEU A 113 -13.75 24.92 -1.67
#